data_AF-A0A535NIZ4-F1
#
_entry.id   AF-A0A535NIZ4-F1
#
_cell.length_a   1.000
_cell.length_b   1.000
_cell.length_c   1.000
_cell.angle_alpha   90.00
_cell.angle_beta   90.00
_cell.angle_gamma   90.00
#
_symmetry.space_group_name_H-M   'P 1'
#
loop_
_entity.id
_entity.type
_entity.pdbx_description
1 polymer ?
#
loop_
_entity_poly.entity_id
_entity_poly.type
_entity_poly.pdbx_seq_one_letter_code
_entity_poly.pdbx_strand_id
1 'polypeptide(L)'
;MQTHTRRLGPIHVDFYQVNLEEKIRVEVPIHLIGESAAVKRGDADVLQPIHALEVECLPTEIPAEFEVDLTPLAEIDDGMRVSELAVPKGITILADPEELVVKIVHKRELKIEEEVPAAEAEVPAEGEEAPAEGAPAEGEQAETEE
;
A
#
# COMPACT_ATOMS: atom_id res chain seq x y z
N MET A 1 17.62 0.93 -13.70
CA MET A 1 18.34 -0.34 -13.50
C MET A 1 17.40 -1.51 -13.76
N GLN A 2 17.86 -2.57 -14.42
CA GLN A 2 17.06 -3.77 -14.64
C GLN A 2 17.49 -4.86 -13.66
N THR A 3 16.55 -5.42 -12.91
CA THR A 3 16.79 -6.50 -11.95
C THR A 3 16.23 -7.83 -12.46
N HIS A 4 16.91 -8.92 -12.12
CA HIS A 4 16.44 -10.27 -12.41
C HIS A 4 15.36 -10.67 -11.39
N THR A 5 14.12 -10.88 -11.84
CA THR A 5 12.96 -11.15 -10.96
C THR A 5 13.17 -12.30 -9.97
N ARG A 6 13.76 -13.44 -10.38
CA ARG A 6 14.01 -14.59 -9.48
C ARG A 6 15.31 -14.56 -8.66
N ARG A 7 16.39 -13.95 -9.19
CA ARG A 7 17.70 -13.94 -8.53
C ARG A 7 17.96 -12.63 -7.78
N LEU A 8 17.05 -11.66 -7.89
CA LEU A 8 17.09 -10.32 -7.28
C LEU A 8 18.36 -9.49 -7.58
N GLY A 9 19.31 -9.99 -8.38
CA GLY A 9 20.52 -9.28 -8.79
C GLY A 9 20.32 -8.36 -10.01
N PRO A 10 21.19 -7.34 -10.19
CA PRO A 10 21.14 -6.46 -11.36
C PRO A 10 21.63 -7.18 -12.63
N ILE A 11 20.90 -7.00 -13.74
CA ILE A 11 21.26 -7.51 -15.07
C ILE A 11 21.88 -6.39 -15.92
N HIS A 12 21.33 -5.18 -15.82
CA HIS A 12 21.71 -4.03 -16.62
C HIS A 12 21.66 -2.75 -15.80
N VAL A 13 22.65 -1.88 -15.99
CA VAL A 13 22.74 -0.57 -15.37
C VAL A 13 23.06 0.45 -16.45
N ASP A 14 22.20 1.45 -16.55
CA ASP A 14 22.38 2.62 -17.39
C ASP A 14 22.95 3.77 -16.56
N PHE A 15 23.93 4.46 -17.11
CA PHE A 15 24.46 5.69 -16.52
C PHE A 15 24.00 6.88 -17.36
N TYR A 16 23.44 7.88 -16.70
CA TYR A 16 23.05 9.14 -17.32
C TYR A 16 24.12 10.19 -17.06
N GLN A 17 24.70 10.75 -18.12
CA GLN A 17 25.66 11.85 -17.98
C GLN A 17 24.90 13.16 -17.79
N VAL A 18 25.01 13.75 -16.60
CA VAL A 18 24.40 15.04 -16.28
C VAL A 18 25.34 16.20 -16.57
N ASN A 19 24.79 17.29 -17.11
CA ASN A 19 25.47 18.57 -17.20
C ASN A 19 25.18 19.36 -15.92
N LEU A 20 26.23 19.80 -15.22
CA LEU A 20 26.11 20.50 -13.93
C LEU A 20 25.48 21.90 -14.07
N GLU A 21 25.48 22.48 -15.27
CA GLU A 21 24.95 23.82 -15.53
C GLU A 21 23.48 23.83 -15.97
N GLU A 22 22.93 22.66 -16.30
CA GLU A 22 21.56 22.54 -16.80
C GLU A 22 20.62 22.02 -15.71
N LYS A 23 19.40 22.59 -15.69
CA LYS A 23 18.34 22.10 -14.80
C LYS A 23 17.83 20.76 -15.31
N ILE A 24 17.68 19.82 -14.38
CA ILE A 24 17.14 18.49 -14.64
C ILE A 24 15.91 18.25 -13.78
N ARG A 25 15.04 17.37 -14.28
CA ARG A 25 13.85 16.92 -13.57
C ARG A 25 14.13 15.58 -12.94
N VAL A 26 13.89 15.49 -11.64
CA VAL A 26 14.16 14.29 -10.85
C VAL A 26 12.97 14.05 -9.92
N GLU A 27 12.58 12.78 -9.77
CA GLU A 27 11.66 12.37 -8.72
C GLU A 27 12.44 12.13 -7.43
N VAL A 28 12.09 12.87 -6.38
CA VAL A 28 12.67 12.73 -5.05
C VAL A 28 11.64 12.07 -4.13
N PRO A 29 12.01 11.00 -3.41
CA PRO A 29 11.11 10.31 -2.49
C PRO A 29 10.78 11.15 -1.24
N ILE A 30 9.60 10.91 -0.69
CA ILE A 30 9.10 11.57 0.53
C ILE A 30 9.19 10.58 1.70
N HIS A 31 9.87 11.00 2.76
CA HIS A 31 10.07 10.24 3.98
C HIS A 31 9.28 10.87 5.14
N LEU A 32 8.46 10.04 5.77
CA LEU A 32 7.62 10.46 6.89
C LEU A 32 8.40 10.31 8.20
N ILE A 33 8.47 11.40 8.97
CA ILE A 33 9.13 11.45 10.27
C ILE A 33 8.08 11.64 11.36
N GLY A 34 8.29 10.96 12.48
CA GLY A 34 7.39 11.04 13.62
C GLY A 34 6.13 10.22 13.44
N GLU A 35 5.21 10.36 14.38
CA GLU A 35 3.96 9.61 14.42
C GLU A 35 2.89 10.49 15.05
N SER A 36 1.77 10.63 14.34
CA SER A 36 0.65 11.46 14.75
C SER A 36 -0.04 10.92 16.01
N ALA A 37 -0.66 11.81 16.77
CA ALA A 37 -1.43 11.42 17.96
C ALA A 37 -2.62 10.50 17.60
N ALA A 38 -3.21 10.68 16.42
CA ALA A 38 -4.31 9.86 15.93
C ALA A 38 -3.88 8.41 15.63
N VAL A 39 -2.70 8.22 15.03
CA VAL A 39 -2.13 6.88 14.77
C VAL A 39 -1.74 6.19 16.07
N LYS A 40 -1.14 6.93 17.02
CA LYS A 40 -0.80 6.40 18.37
C LYS A 40 -2.00 5.94 19.18
N ARG A 41 -3.15 6.61 19.03
CA ARG A 41 -4.41 6.20 19.68
C ARG A 41 -5.01 4.94 19.05
N GLY A 42 -4.56 4.56 17.85
CA GLY A 42 -5.02 3.37 17.13
C GLY A 42 -6.31 3.57 16.33
N ASP A 43 -6.81 4.81 16.25
CA ASP A 43 -8.07 5.17 15.59
C ASP A 43 -7.88 5.54 14.10
N ALA A 44 -6.63 5.72 13.65
CA ALA A 44 -6.33 6.25 12.32
C ALA A 44 -5.15 5.56 11.63
N ASP A 45 -5.22 5.49 10.30
CA ASP A 45 -4.16 5.03 9.39
C ASP A 45 -3.57 6.22 8.61
N VAL A 46 -2.29 6.11 8.22
CA VAL A 46 -1.63 7.10 7.36
C VAL A 46 -1.82 6.72 5.90
N LEU A 47 -2.47 7.60 5.14
CA LEU A 47 -2.60 7.48 3.68
C LEU A 47 -1.64 8.45 3.00
N GLN A 48 -0.69 7.92 2.24
CA GLN A 48 0.24 8.70 1.44
C GLN A 48 -0.06 8.46 -0.05
N PRO A 49 -0.85 9.33 -0.71
CA PRO A 49 -1.16 9.15 -2.14
C PRO A 49 0.04 9.41 -3.06
N ILE A 50 1.00 10.24 -2.61
CA ILE A 50 2.22 10.57 -3.38
C ILE A 50 3.45 10.12 -2.59
N HIS A 51 4.24 9.23 -3.17
CA HIS A 51 5.48 8.74 -2.55
C HIS A 51 6.74 9.49 -3.01
N ALA A 52 6.69 10.17 -4.16
CA ALA A 52 7.79 10.94 -4.71
C ALA A 52 7.27 12.20 -5.40
N LEU A 53 8.04 13.29 -5.34
CA LEU A 53 7.71 14.56 -5.98
C LEU A 53 8.67 14.85 -7.13
N GLU A 54 8.11 15.26 -8.26
CA GLU A 54 8.89 15.74 -9.40
C GLU A 54 9.36 17.18 -9.14
N VAL A 55 10.68 17.34 -9.13
CA VAL A 55 11.34 18.63 -8.88
C VAL A 55 12.32 18.97 -9.99
N GLU A 56 12.38 20.26 -10.32
CA GLU A 56 13.36 20.84 -11.23
C GLU A 56 14.46 21.55 -10.43
N CYS A 57 15.68 21.04 -10.51
CA CYS A 57 16.83 21.58 -9.79
C CYS A 57 18.14 21.33 -10.56
N LEU A 58 19.22 21.96 -10.11
CA LEU A 58 20.57 21.66 -10.59
C LEU A 58 21.03 20.30 -10.04
N PRO A 59 21.84 19.53 -10.78
CA PRO A 59 22.33 18.23 -10.31
C PRO A 59 23.09 18.29 -8.98
N THR A 60 23.66 19.44 -8.63
CA THR A 60 24.39 19.67 -7.38
C THR A 60 23.49 19.90 -6.16
N GLU A 61 22.22 20.22 -6.37
CA GLU A 61 21.28 20.61 -5.32
C GLU A 61 20.15 19.57 -5.13
N ILE A 62 20.27 18.38 -5.73
CA ILE A 62 19.27 17.32 -5.57
C ILE A 62 19.26 16.83 -4.11
N PRO A 63 18.13 16.98 -3.38
CA PRO A 63 17.98 16.36 -2.07
C PRO A 63 17.79 14.84 -2.22
N ALA A 64 18.28 14.07 -1.25
CA ALA A 64 18.09 12.62 -1.24
C ALA A 64 16.63 12.24 -0.93
N GLU A 65 15.99 12.98 -0.02
CA GLU A 65 14.64 12.75 0.45
C GLU A 65 13.99 14.04 0.96
N PHE A 66 12.66 14.11 0.90
CA PHE A 66 11.87 15.15 1.55
C PHE A 66 11.31 14.64 2.87
N GLU A 67 11.74 15.26 3.97
CA GLU A 67 11.26 14.92 5.31
C GLU A 67 9.93 15.61 5.61
N VAL A 68 8.93 14.82 5.99
CA VAL A 68 7.58 15.28 6.35
C VAL A 68 7.27 14.88 7.79
N ASP A 69 7.10 15.86 8.67
CA ASP A 69 6.73 15.61 10.06
C ASP A 69 5.22 15.38 10.20
N LEU A 70 4.84 14.24 10.77
CA LEU A 70 3.45 13.87 11.06
C LEU A 70 2.95 14.33 12.43
N THR A 71 3.82 14.86 13.28
CA THR A 71 3.50 15.34 14.62
C THR A 71 2.40 16.42 14.67
N PRO A 72 2.35 17.42 13.76
CA PRO A 72 1.30 18.46 13.82
C PRO A 72 -0.09 17.95 13.46
N LEU A 73 -0.18 16.82 12.73
CA LEU A 73 -1.45 16.26 12.28
C LEU A 73 -2.11 15.48 13.42
N ALA A 74 -2.93 16.16 14.24
CA ALA A 74 -3.49 15.56 15.47
C ALA A 74 -4.91 15.01 15.31
N GLU A 75 -5.65 15.50 14.32
CA GLU A 75 -7.04 15.16 14.06
C GLU A 75 -7.20 14.17 12.91
N ILE A 76 -8.33 13.50 12.87
CA ILE A 76 -8.66 12.59 11.77
C ILE A 76 -9.19 13.44 10.61
N ASP A 77 -8.87 13.04 9.38
CA ASP A 77 -9.06 13.80 8.14
C ASP A 77 -8.10 14.99 7.94
N ASP A 78 -7.20 15.24 8.89
CA ASP A 78 -6.12 16.21 8.69
C ASP A 78 -5.13 15.73 7.62
N GLY A 79 -4.57 16.67 6.88
CA GLY A 79 -3.70 16.35 5.76
C GLY A 79 -2.81 17.52 5.38
N MET A 80 -1.60 17.16 4.92
CA MET A 80 -0.57 18.11 4.56
C MET A 80 -0.44 18.19 3.04
N ARG A 81 -0.31 19.42 2.53
CA ARG A 81 -0.23 19.69 1.08
C ARG A 81 1.20 19.92 0.62
N VAL A 82 1.43 19.84 -0.70
CA VAL A 82 2.73 20.11 -1.31
C VAL A 82 3.26 21.51 -0.96
N SER A 83 2.37 22.50 -0.87
CA SER A 83 2.74 23.89 -0.49
C SER A 83 3.32 24.04 0.91
N GLU A 84 3.03 23.11 1.81
CA GLU A 84 3.43 23.17 3.23
C GLU A 84 4.76 22.45 3.48
N LEU A 85 5.34 21.85 2.45
CA LEU A 85 6.63 21.16 2.54
C LEU A 85 7.79 22.14 2.73
N ALA A 86 8.77 21.71 3.53
CA ALA A 86 10.03 22.44 3.68
C ALA A 86 10.88 22.25 2.42
N VAL A 87 10.85 23.23 1.52
CA VAL A 87 11.62 23.18 0.27
C VAL A 87 13.00 23.84 0.47
N PRO A 88 14.12 23.12 0.20
CA PRO A 88 15.44 23.73 0.19
C PRO A 88 15.58 24.82 -0.88
N LYS A 89 16.54 25.73 -0.69
CA LYS A 89 16.80 26.81 -1.65
C LYS A 89 17.23 26.21 -3.00
N GLY A 90 16.72 26.76 -4.10
CA GLY A 90 17.13 26.41 -5.47
C GLY A 90 16.24 25.37 -6.18
N ILE A 91 15.27 24.79 -5.48
CA ILE A 91 14.41 23.74 -6.01
C ILE A 91 13.05 24.30 -6.43
N THR A 92 12.62 23.98 -7.65
CA THR A 92 11.28 24.30 -8.15
C THR A 92 10.44 23.02 -8.19
N ILE A 93 9.33 22.99 -7.46
CA ILE A 93 8.40 21.86 -7.50
C ILE A 93 7.50 22.01 -8.73
N LEU A 94 7.39 20.95 -9.53
CA LEU A 94 6.52 20.92 -10.73
C LEU A 94 5.14 20.32 -10.44
N ALA A 95 4.99 19.62 -9.32
CA ALA A 95 3.71 19.08 -8.84
C ALA A 95 2.73 20.19 -8.44
N ASP A 96 1.44 19.85 -8.40
CA ASP A 96 0.40 20.82 -8.06
C ASP A 96 0.51 21.23 -6.57
N PRO A 97 0.52 22.53 -6.26
CA PRO A 97 0.68 23.01 -4.88
C PRO A 97 -0.46 22.61 -3.94
N GLU A 98 -1.66 22.32 -4.47
CA GLU A 98 -2.83 21.89 -3.70
C GLU A 98 -2.89 20.38 -3.51
N GLU A 99 -2.01 19.63 -4.18
CA GLU A 99 -1.96 18.18 -4.09
C GLU A 99 -1.64 17.74 -2.65
N LEU A 100 -2.28 16.65 -2.25
CA LEU A 100 -2.21 16.15 -0.89
C LEU A 100 -1.06 15.15 -0.78
N VAL A 101 -0.14 15.39 0.15
CA VAL A 101 1.07 14.56 0.33
C VAL A 101 0.80 13.44 1.31
N VAL A 102 0.16 13.77 2.45
CA VAL A 102 -0.20 12.82 3.49
C VAL A 102 -1.59 13.16 4.02
N LYS A 103 -2.43 12.15 4.21
CA LYS A 103 -3.71 12.25 4.90
C LYS A 103 -3.75 11.28 6.08
N ILE A 104 -4.32 11.72 7.19
CA ILE A 104 -4.76 10.83 8.26
C ILE A 104 -6.18 10.40 7.96
N VAL A 105 -6.41 9.11 7.83
CA VAL A 105 -7.73 8.54 7.52
C VAL A 105 -8.18 7.67 8.68
N HIS A 106 -9.49 7.61 8.94
CA HIS A 106 -10.05 6.66 9.89
C HIS A 106 -9.58 5.24 9.57
N LYS A 107 -9.14 4.54 10.61
CA LYS A 107 -8.79 3.12 10.49
C LYS A 107 -10.01 2.37 9.98
N ARG A 108 -9.85 1.70 8.84
CA ARG A 108 -10.92 0.84 8.33
C ARG A 108 -10.89 -0.45 9.12
N GLU A 109 -11.72 -0.54 10.16
CA GLU A 109 -12.00 -1.82 10.79
C GLU A 109 -12.67 -2.71 9.74
N LEU A 110 -11.92 -3.70 9.23
CA LEU A 110 -12.52 -4.89 8.67
C LEU A 110 -13.29 -5.53 9.83
N LYS A 111 -14.57 -5.22 9.93
CA LYS A 111 -15.51 -6.08 10.64
C LYS A 111 -15.45 -7.43 9.95
N ILE A 112 -14.55 -8.28 10.44
CA ILE A 112 -14.81 -9.70 10.47
C ILE A 112 -16.07 -9.75 11.33
N GLU A 113 -17.22 -9.94 10.68
CA GLU A 113 -18.39 -10.45 11.39
C GLU A 113 -17.90 -11.69 12.10
N GLU A 114 -17.70 -11.54 13.41
CA GLU A 114 -17.56 -12.63 14.34
C GLU A 114 -18.86 -13.41 14.19
N GLU A 115 -18.79 -14.43 13.34
CA GLU A 115 -19.77 -15.48 13.25
C GLU A 115 -19.92 -16.00 14.67
N VAL A 116 -20.99 -15.56 15.31
CA VAL A 116 -21.41 -16.01 16.63
C VAL A 116 -21.25 -17.52 16.67
N PRO A 117 -20.42 -18.11 17.55
CA PRO A 117 -20.46 -19.54 17.72
C PRO A 117 -21.84 -19.82 18.31
N ALA A 118 -22.70 -20.43 17.50
CA ALA A 118 -23.93 -21.03 17.96
C ALA A 118 -23.55 -22.09 18.99
N ALA A 119 -23.54 -21.68 20.26
CA ALA A 119 -23.36 -22.55 21.40
C ALA A 119 -24.49 -23.59 21.42
N GLU A 120 -24.07 -24.82 21.66
CA GLU A 120 -24.84 -26.04 21.81
C GLU A 120 -26.17 -25.85 22.57
N ALA A 121 -27.24 -26.45 22.04
CA ALA A 121 -28.39 -26.85 22.80
C ALA A 121 -28.91 -28.20 22.27
N GLU A 122 -28.51 -29.25 23.00
CA GLU A 122 -29.25 -30.49 23.30
C GLU A 122 -29.82 -31.35 22.15
N VAL A 123 -29.15 -32.47 21.90
CA VAL A 123 -29.81 -33.79 21.76
C VAL A 123 -30.22 -34.25 23.18
N PRO A 124 -31.33 -35.01 23.42
CA PRO A 124 -31.67 -36.24 22.67
C PRO A 124 -33.17 -36.61 22.57
N ALA A 125 -33.53 -37.46 21.59
CA ALA A 125 -34.49 -38.56 21.75
C ALA A 125 -34.44 -39.51 20.55
N GLU A 126 -34.48 -40.79 20.89
CA GLU A 126 -34.09 -41.99 20.16
C GLU A 126 -35.28 -42.72 19.51
N GLY A 127 -35.01 -43.54 18.49
CA GLY A 127 -35.89 -44.58 17.92
C GLY A 127 -36.50 -44.21 16.56
N GLU A 128 -36.42 -45.00 15.48
CA GLU A 128 -36.18 -46.44 15.31
C GLU A 128 -35.90 -46.75 13.82
N GLU A 129 -34.98 -47.69 13.57
CA GLU A 129 -34.70 -48.58 12.40
C GLU A 129 -35.19 -48.19 10.98
N ALA A 130 -34.30 -47.91 10.00
CA ALA A 130 -33.55 -48.83 9.11
C ALA A 130 -34.42 -49.58 8.05
N PRO A 131 -33.85 -50.10 6.94
CA PRO A 131 -32.92 -49.52 5.94
C PRO A 131 -33.41 -49.78 4.48
N ALA A 132 -32.80 -49.15 3.47
CA ALA A 132 -32.85 -49.69 2.10
C ALA A 132 -31.60 -49.30 1.29
N GLU A 133 -30.92 -50.36 0.89
CA GLU A 133 -29.65 -50.51 0.19
C GLU A 133 -29.80 -50.35 -1.34
N GLY A 134 -28.67 -50.12 -2.04
CA GLY A 134 -28.55 -50.36 -3.49
C GLY A 134 -27.87 -49.22 -4.24
N ALA A 135 -26.54 -49.10 -4.22
CA ALA A 135 -25.58 -49.76 -5.11
C ALA A 135 -25.15 -48.87 -6.30
N PRO A 136 -23.83 -48.65 -6.51
CA PRO A 136 -23.28 -47.84 -7.59
C PRO A 136 -23.14 -48.69 -8.86
N ALA A 137 -23.33 -48.07 -10.03
CA ALA A 137 -23.03 -48.68 -11.33
C ALA A 137 -21.93 -47.88 -12.03
N GLU A 138 -20.76 -48.51 -12.06
CA GLU A 138 -19.63 -48.24 -12.95
C GLU A 138 -19.94 -48.76 -14.37
N GLY A 139 -19.39 -48.10 -15.38
CA GLY A 139 -19.39 -48.49 -16.79
C GLY A 139 -18.72 -47.35 -17.57
N GLU A 140 -17.41 -47.34 -17.75
CA GLU A 140 -16.59 -48.15 -18.66
C GLU A 140 -16.72 -47.74 -20.14
N GLN A 141 -15.58 -47.21 -20.65
CA GLN A 141 -15.09 -47.20 -22.04
C GLN A 141 -15.94 -46.48 -23.11
N ALA A 142 -15.45 -46.00 -24.23
CA ALA A 142 -14.16 -45.62 -24.82
C ALA A 142 -14.59 -45.17 -26.23
N GLU A 143 -14.02 -44.12 -26.81
CA GLU A 143 -13.70 -44.10 -28.25
C GLU A 143 -12.93 -42.84 -28.64
N THR A 144 -11.99 -43.08 -29.53
CA THR A 144 -10.93 -42.24 -30.08
C THR A 144 -11.33 -41.87 -31.50
N GLU A 145 -11.09 -40.63 -31.93
CA GLU A 145 -10.89 -40.13 -33.32
C GLU A 145 -11.19 -38.61 -33.28
N GLU A 146 -10.48 -37.69 -33.92
CA GLU A 146 -9.41 -37.66 -34.94
C GLU A 146 -8.72 -36.28 -34.81
#